data_AF-A0A950C1A8-F1
#
_entry.id   AF-A0A950C1A8-F1
#
_cell.length_a   1.000
_cell.length_b   1.000
_cell.length_c   1.000
_cell.angle_alpha   90.00
_cell.angle_beta   90.00
_cell.angle_gamma   90.00
#
_symmetry.space_group_name_H-M   'P 1'
#
loop_
_entity.id
_entity.type
_entity.pdbx_description
1 polymer ?
#
loop_
_entity_poly.entity_id
_entity_poly.type
_entity_poly.pdbx_seq_one_letter_code
_entity_poly.pdbx_strand_id
1 'polypeptide(L)'
;ILPEIEIFLGEVAISPYETPGGQKFADTVLPYVKDTETILLANHGTVTYGTDLEDAYFKTEIIDAYCRILLLAKQLGKVNYYNDDKAAELIKLKPNLGISDPRLTRGLENCDLCGNSLFRQGYGDFSPEPKVFIHPKLLENGQPSGAGVACPVPSQQPSPADTATAASAPSSNGHAHGPDIDSLVQTITDQVMHALNGAAR
;
A
#
# COMPACT_ATOMS: atom_id res chain seq x y z
N ILE A 1 5.72 2.99 10.38
CA ILE A 1 4.61 2.01 10.50
C ILE A 1 5.11 0.58 10.75
N LEU A 2 5.49 0.22 11.99
CA LEU A 2 6.06 -1.08 12.40
C LEU A 2 7.60 -1.18 12.22
N PRO A 3 8.38 -0.84 13.26
CA PRO A 3 9.84 -1.04 13.31
C PRO A 3 10.30 -2.50 13.15
N GLU A 4 9.44 -3.45 13.53
CA GLU A 4 9.70 -4.88 13.52
C GLU A 4 10.05 -5.39 12.11
N ILE A 5 9.50 -4.77 11.06
CA ILE A 5 9.85 -5.12 9.67
C ILE A 5 11.33 -4.85 9.39
N GLU A 6 11.85 -3.73 9.90
CA GLU A 6 13.23 -3.33 9.67
C GLU A 6 14.17 -4.22 10.47
N ILE A 7 13.78 -4.60 11.68
CA ILE A 7 14.58 -5.45 12.58
C ILE A 7 14.63 -6.90 12.09
N PHE A 8 13.47 -7.51 11.78
CA PHE A 8 13.37 -8.95 11.58
C PHE A 8 13.35 -9.40 10.11
N LEU A 9 12.87 -8.56 9.18
CA LEU A 9 12.81 -8.93 7.75
C LEU A 9 13.86 -8.20 6.92
N GLY A 10 14.15 -6.94 7.27
CA GLY A 10 14.97 -6.09 6.43
C GLY A 10 14.30 -5.80 5.08
N GLU A 11 15.04 -6.04 4.00
CA GLU A 11 14.55 -5.83 2.65
C GLU A 11 13.56 -6.92 2.20
N VAL A 12 12.44 -6.49 1.61
CA VAL A 12 11.40 -7.35 1.06
C VAL A 12 11.31 -7.10 -0.45
N ALA A 13 11.63 -8.13 -1.24
CA ALA A 13 11.56 -8.05 -2.70
C ALA A 13 10.15 -8.36 -3.23
N ILE A 14 9.88 -7.94 -4.47
CA ILE A 14 8.69 -8.35 -5.23
C ILE A 14 9.16 -9.05 -6.50
N SER A 15 8.81 -10.33 -6.63
CA SER A 15 9.09 -11.14 -7.81
C SER A 15 8.01 -10.97 -8.88
N PRO A 16 8.38 -10.91 -10.17
CA PRO A 16 7.45 -10.93 -11.29
C PRO A 16 6.51 -12.15 -11.23
N TYR A 17 5.29 -11.97 -11.75
CA TYR A 17 4.35 -13.09 -11.85
C TYR A 17 4.84 -14.12 -12.87
N GLU A 18 4.76 -15.39 -12.49
CA GLU A 18 4.85 -16.54 -13.37
C GLU A 18 3.89 -17.63 -12.86
N THR A 19 3.44 -18.50 -13.75
CA THR A 19 2.56 -19.62 -13.44
C THR A 19 3.24 -20.55 -12.44
N PRO A 20 2.62 -20.82 -11.28
CA PRO A 20 3.25 -21.61 -10.23
C PRO A 20 3.46 -23.07 -10.65
N GLY A 21 4.45 -23.73 -10.03
CA GLY A 21 4.71 -25.16 -10.19
C GLY A 21 5.73 -25.54 -11.27
N GLY A 22 6.32 -24.56 -11.98
CA GLY A 22 7.37 -24.80 -12.98
C GLY A 22 8.72 -24.17 -12.60
N GLN A 23 9.79 -24.59 -13.28
CA GLN A 23 11.14 -24.02 -13.11
C GLN A 23 11.17 -22.52 -13.41
N LYS A 24 10.41 -22.06 -14.41
CA LYS A 24 10.32 -20.64 -14.75
C LYS A 24 9.90 -19.78 -13.56
N PHE A 25 8.98 -20.28 -12.72
CA PHE A 25 8.56 -19.61 -11.50
C PHE A 25 9.68 -19.58 -10.46
N ALA A 26 10.44 -20.67 -10.29
CA ALA A 26 11.60 -20.65 -9.40
C ALA A 26 12.65 -19.63 -9.87
N ASP A 27 12.86 -19.53 -11.19
CA ASP A 27 13.82 -18.60 -11.80
C ASP A 27 13.46 -17.12 -11.56
N THR A 28 12.18 -16.78 -11.32
CA THR A 28 11.79 -15.41 -10.95
C THR A 28 12.15 -15.06 -9.52
N VAL A 29 12.34 -16.04 -8.65
CA VAL A 29 12.62 -15.83 -7.21
C VAL A 29 14.13 -15.79 -6.94
N LEU A 30 14.91 -16.61 -7.67
CA LEU A 30 16.36 -16.76 -7.51
C LEU A 30 17.18 -15.45 -7.43
N PRO A 31 16.86 -14.37 -8.17
CA PRO A 31 17.64 -13.13 -8.09
C PRO A 31 17.63 -12.48 -6.69
N TYR A 32 16.59 -12.72 -5.90
CA TYR A 32 16.36 -12.03 -4.62
C TYR A 32 16.87 -12.83 -3.42
N VAL A 33 17.21 -14.11 -3.61
CA VAL A 33 17.37 -15.01 -2.47
C VAL A 33 18.59 -14.76 -1.60
N LYS A 34 19.56 -14.00 -2.14
CA LYS A 34 20.81 -13.67 -1.45
C LYS A 34 20.69 -12.45 -0.56
N ASP A 35 19.81 -11.53 -0.93
CA ASP A 35 19.73 -10.19 -0.34
C ASP A 35 18.51 -10.04 0.58
N THR A 36 17.50 -10.87 0.37
CA THR A 36 16.25 -10.85 1.13
C THR A 36 15.95 -12.24 1.70
N GLU A 37 15.08 -12.31 2.70
CA GLU A 37 14.57 -13.58 3.25
C GLU A 37 13.05 -13.72 3.07
N THR A 38 12.39 -12.61 2.71
CA THR A 38 10.96 -12.52 2.46
C THR A 38 10.73 -11.91 1.09
N ILE A 39 10.00 -12.61 0.24
CA ILE A 39 9.74 -12.24 -1.14
C ILE A 39 8.24 -12.26 -1.37
N LEU A 40 7.68 -11.15 -1.83
CA LEU A 40 6.33 -11.12 -2.36
C LEU A 40 6.30 -11.64 -3.79
N LEU A 41 5.30 -12.45 -4.11
CA LEU A 41 5.04 -12.96 -5.44
C LEU A 41 3.88 -12.17 -6.04
N ALA A 42 4.14 -11.41 -7.10
CA ALA A 42 3.10 -10.59 -7.74
C ALA A 42 1.89 -11.47 -8.13
N ASN A 43 0.67 -11.07 -7.73
CA ASN A 43 -0.58 -11.80 -7.96
C ASN A 43 -0.65 -13.24 -7.40
N HIS A 44 0.15 -13.59 -6.38
CA HIS A 44 0.17 -14.94 -5.82
C HIS A 44 0.16 -14.95 -4.29
N GLY A 45 1.24 -14.51 -3.64
CA GLY A 45 1.41 -14.68 -2.21
C GLY A 45 2.80 -14.28 -1.75
N THR A 46 3.34 -14.97 -0.76
CA THR A 46 4.68 -14.71 -0.22
C THR A 46 5.49 -16.00 -0.13
N VAL A 47 6.80 -15.88 -0.30
CA VAL A 47 7.77 -16.93 0.03
C VAL A 47 8.72 -16.37 1.07
N THR A 48 8.91 -17.13 2.13
CA THR A 48 9.76 -16.82 3.26
C THR A 48 10.65 -18.01 3.56
N TYR A 49 11.88 -17.74 3.97
CA TYR A 49 12.81 -18.76 4.43
C TYR A 49 13.69 -18.21 5.54
N GLY A 50 14.30 -19.13 6.27
CA GLY A 50 15.05 -18.84 7.48
C GLY A 50 15.99 -19.96 7.86
N THR A 51 16.62 -19.83 9.02
CA THR A 51 17.53 -20.86 9.54
C THR A 51 16.80 -22.15 9.91
N ASP A 52 15.53 -22.02 10.29
CA ASP A 52 14.64 -23.12 10.63
C ASP A 52 13.18 -22.74 10.29
N LEU A 53 12.26 -23.69 10.51
CA LEU A 53 10.85 -23.52 10.18
C LEU A 53 10.18 -22.44 11.03
N GLU A 54 10.57 -22.29 12.29
CA GLU A 54 9.98 -21.33 13.22
C GLU A 54 10.38 -19.89 12.83
N ASP A 55 11.65 -19.68 12.47
CA ASP A 55 12.14 -18.42 11.91
C ASP A 55 11.37 -18.04 10.61
N ALA A 56 11.26 -18.96 9.66
CA ALA A 56 10.49 -18.73 8.43
C ALA A 56 9.00 -18.44 8.71
N TYR A 57 8.42 -19.12 9.69
CA TYR A 57 7.04 -18.89 10.12
C TYR A 57 6.86 -17.49 10.71
N PHE A 58 7.72 -17.06 11.63
CA PHE A 58 7.64 -15.73 12.23
C PHE A 58 7.84 -14.61 11.20
N LYS A 59 8.77 -14.77 10.25
CA LYS A 59 8.92 -13.83 9.13
C LYS A 59 7.63 -13.70 8.32
N THR A 60 6.93 -14.83 8.10
CA THR A 60 5.62 -14.86 7.42
C THR A 60 4.54 -14.12 8.20
N GLU A 61 4.47 -14.31 9.52
CA GLU A 61 3.49 -13.59 10.35
C GLU A 61 3.75 -12.08 10.37
N ILE A 62 5.02 -11.67 10.46
CA ILE A 62 5.38 -10.26 10.49
C ILE A 62 5.03 -9.60 9.15
N ILE A 63 5.28 -10.24 7.99
CA ILE A 63 4.92 -9.65 6.70
C ILE A 63 3.39 -9.56 6.51
N ASP A 64 2.61 -10.55 6.95
CA ASP A 64 1.14 -10.47 6.91
C ASP A 64 0.62 -9.33 7.79
N ALA A 65 1.11 -9.25 9.03
CA ALA A 65 0.74 -8.19 9.96
C ALA A 65 1.10 -6.81 9.40
N TYR A 66 2.29 -6.66 8.82
CA TYR A 66 2.72 -5.41 8.18
C TYR A 66 1.81 -5.02 7.01
N CYS A 67 1.47 -5.96 6.13
CA CYS A 67 0.56 -5.71 5.00
C CYS A 67 -0.85 -5.32 5.49
N ARG A 68 -1.35 -5.97 6.53
CA ARG A 68 -2.64 -5.63 7.15
C ARG A 68 -2.64 -4.24 7.76
N ILE A 69 -1.59 -3.89 8.51
CA ILE A 69 -1.41 -2.55 9.09
C ILE A 69 -1.36 -1.50 7.98
N LEU A 70 -0.61 -1.76 6.89
CA LEU A 70 -0.53 -0.89 5.73
C LEU A 70 -1.89 -0.65 5.08
N LEU A 71 -2.67 -1.71 4.86
CA LEU A 71 -3.99 -1.64 4.26
C LEU A 71 -4.94 -0.80 5.12
N LEU A 72 -4.99 -1.07 6.43
CA LEU A 72 -5.82 -0.32 7.39
C LEU A 72 -5.37 1.14 7.51
N ALA A 73 -4.07 1.40 7.61
CA ALA A 73 -3.53 2.75 7.71
C ALA A 73 -3.84 3.58 6.46
N LYS A 74 -3.75 2.97 5.27
CA LYS A 74 -4.09 3.63 4.00
C LYS A 74 -5.58 3.95 3.89
N GLN A 75 -6.45 3.12 4.46
CA GLN A 75 -7.90 3.40 4.53
C GLN A 75 -8.22 4.56 5.48
N LEU A 76 -7.46 4.71 6.57
CA LEU A 76 -7.61 5.82 7.51
C LEU A 76 -7.00 7.15 7.02
N GLY A 77 -6.10 7.10 6.04
CA GLY A 77 -5.51 8.28 5.42
C GLY A 77 -4.02 8.11 5.13
N LYS A 78 -3.22 9.12 5.49
CA LYS A 78 -1.78 9.14 5.21
C LYS A 78 -1.02 8.17 6.11
N VAL A 79 -0.21 7.32 5.50
CA VAL A 79 0.72 6.42 6.19
C VAL A 79 1.97 7.19 6.63
N ASN A 80 2.27 7.17 7.93
CA ASN A 80 3.44 7.85 8.50
C ASN A 80 4.63 6.89 8.66
N TYR A 81 5.70 7.16 7.91
CA TYR A 81 6.93 6.39 7.96
C TYR A 81 7.96 7.07 8.85
N TYR A 82 8.84 6.27 9.45
CA TYR A 82 10.05 6.80 10.08
C TYR A 82 11.03 7.26 8.98
N ASN A 83 11.92 8.19 9.32
CA ASN A 83 12.95 8.67 8.42
C ASN A 83 14.17 7.74 8.42
N ASP A 84 15.09 7.98 7.49
CA ASP A 84 16.29 7.17 7.30
C ASP A 84 17.19 7.16 8.54
N ASP A 85 17.23 8.25 9.31
CA ASP A 85 17.97 8.31 10.58
C ASP A 85 17.46 7.28 11.59
N LYS A 86 16.12 7.19 11.74
CA LYS A 86 15.49 6.19 12.60
C LYS A 86 15.60 4.78 12.05
N ALA A 87 15.60 4.60 10.73
CA ALA A 87 15.91 3.31 10.12
C ALA A 87 17.35 2.87 10.46
N ALA A 88 18.32 3.78 10.37
CA ALA A 88 19.71 3.52 10.70
C ALA A 88 19.90 3.16 12.18
N GLU A 89 19.17 3.82 13.09
CA GLU A 89 19.14 3.45 14.51
C GLU A 89 18.67 2.01 14.71
N LEU A 90 17.60 1.57 14.01
CA LEU A 90 17.08 0.21 14.10
C LEU A 90 18.07 -0.83 13.54
N ILE A 91 18.72 -0.55 12.42
CA ILE A 91 19.72 -1.45 11.84
C ILE A 91 20.93 -1.62 12.78
N LYS A 92 21.37 -0.55 13.44
CA LYS A 92 22.45 -0.60 14.44
C LYS A 92 22.10 -1.39 15.70
N LEU A 93 20.81 -1.65 15.97
CA LEU A 93 20.39 -2.50 17.08
C LEU A 93 20.47 -4.00 16.76
N LYS A 94 20.41 -4.40 15.49
CA LYS A 94 20.42 -5.81 15.07
C LYS A 94 21.60 -6.63 15.63
N PRO A 95 22.86 -6.13 15.62
CA PRO A 95 23.99 -6.88 16.17
C PRO A 95 23.83 -7.21 17.67
N ASN A 96 23.21 -6.30 18.43
CA ASN A 96 22.96 -6.50 19.86
C ASN A 96 21.89 -7.57 20.11
N LEU A 97 21.02 -7.80 19.13
CA LEU A 97 19.98 -8.82 19.15
C LEU A 97 20.46 -10.16 18.54
N GLY A 98 21.71 -10.24 18.07
CA GLY A 98 22.24 -11.41 17.40
C GLY A 98 21.68 -11.63 15.98
N ILE A 99 21.08 -10.60 15.38
CA ILE A 99 20.50 -10.66 14.04
C ILE A 99 21.54 -10.14 13.03
N SER A 100 21.87 -10.94 12.03
CA SER A 100 22.75 -10.52 10.92
C SER A 100 21.94 -9.80 9.84
N ASP A 101 22.52 -8.76 9.24
CA ASP A 101 21.91 -8.04 8.12
C ASP A 101 22.95 -7.80 7.00
N PRO A 102 22.67 -8.22 5.75
CA PRO A 102 23.55 -7.98 4.60
C PRO A 102 23.86 -6.50 4.32
N ARG A 103 23.05 -5.55 4.81
CA ARG A 103 23.27 -4.10 4.62
C ARG A 103 24.34 -3.55 5.56
N LEU A 104 24.53 -4.18 6.73
CA LEU A 104 25.59 -3.81 7.66
C LEU A 104 26.97 -4.14 7.10
N THR A 105 27.11 -5.26 6.38
CA THR A 105 28.37 -5.66 5.76
C THR A 105 28.72 -4.82 4.53
N ARG A 106 27.70 -4.26 3.85
CA ARG A 106 27.82 -3.33 2.72
C ARG A 106 28.10 -1.87 3.10
N GLY A 107 28.18 -1.57 4.41
CA GLY A 107 28.49 -0.21 4.88
C GLY A 107 27.33 0.78 4.76
N LEU A 108 26.09 0.31 4.54
CA LEU A 108 24.89 1.16 4.33
C LEU A 108 25.03 2.15 3.15
N GLU A 109 25.74 1.74 2.10
CA GLU A 109 25.91 2.54 0.88
C GLU A 109 24.66 2.46 -0.03
N ASN A 110 24.57 3.26 -1.09
CA ASN A 110 23.56 3.12 -2.16
C ASN A 110 22.06 3.12 -1.76
N CYS A 111 21.65 3.94 -0.79
CA CYS A 111 20.24 4.06 -0.37
C CYS A 111 19.68 2.81 0.35
N ASP A 112 20.53 1.95 0.94
CA ASP A 112 20.14 0.80 1.78
C ASP A 112 19.26 1.19 3.00
N LEU A 113 19.22 2.50 3.33
CA LEU A 113 18.45 3.12 4.40
C LEU A 113 17.14 3.76 3.93
N CYS A 114 16.89 3.85 2.63
CA CYS A 114 15.74 4.55 2.03
C CYS A 114 14.40 3.79 2.24
N GLY A 115 14.34 2.98 3.30
CA GLY A 115 13.29 2.04 3.66
C GLY A 115 13.22 0.88 2.67
N ASN A 116 12.13 0.11 2.78
CA ASN A 116 11.74 -0.97 1.87
C ASN A 116 11.43 -0.43 0.45
N SER A 117 12.39 0.24 -0.17
CA SER A 117 12.35 0.81 -1.52
C SER A 117 12.11 -0.29 -2.54
N LEU A 118 12.64 -1.50 -2.33
CA LEU A 118 12.31 -2.68 -3.14
C LEU A 118 10.82 -3.05 -3.13
N PHE A 119 10.17 -2.95 -1.97
CA PHE A 119 8.73 -3.17 -1.84
C PHE A 119 7.90 -2.02 -2.48
N ARG A 120 8.44 -0.80 -2.53
CA ARG A 120 7.71 0.40 -3.00
C ARG A 120 7.94 0.74 -4.47
N GLN A 121 9.16 0.56 -4.94
CA GLN A 121 9.65 0.96 -6.26
C GLN A 121 9.83 -0.27 -7.17
N GLY A 122 9.77 -1.49 -6.62
CA GLY A 122 10.05 -2.73 -7.35
C GLY A 122 11.55 -3.01 -7.43
N TYR A 123 11.91 -4.24 -7.83
CA TYR A 123 13.30 -4.62 -8.05
C TYR A 123 13.64 -4.44 -9.53
N GLY A 124 14.64 -3.61 -9.83
CA GLY A 124 15.11 -3.41 -11.21
C GLY A 124 14.03 -2.88 -12.16
N ASP A 125 13.92 -3.47 -13.36
CA ASP A 125 13.00 -3.03 -14.43
C ASP A 125 11.51 -3.32 -14.16
N PHE A 126 11.17 -3.98 -13.05
CA PHE A 126 9.80 -4.41 -12.75
C PHE A 126 9.20 -3.67 -11.55
N SER A 127 8.28 -2.75 -11.84
CA SER A 127 7.38 -2.12 -10.87
C SER A 127 5.96 -2.68 -11.06
N PRO A 128 5.33 -3.28 -10.03
CA PRO A 128 3.96 -3.78 -10.13
C PRO A 128 2.97 -2.61 -10.21
N GLU A 129 2.41 -2.39 -11.40
CA GLU A 129 1.37 -1.37 -11.61
C GLU A 129 -0.01 -1.88 -11.17
N PRO A 130 -0.72 -1.18 -10.27
CA PRO A 130 -2.09 -1.52 -9.91
C PRO A 130 -3.02 -1.41 -11.12
N LYS A 131 -3.42 -2.54 -11.70
CA LYS A 131 -4.39 -2.59 -12.79
C LYS A 131 -5.68 -3.23 -12.31
N VAL A 132 -6.78 -2.52 -12.49
CA VAL A 132 -8.12 -3.10 -12.34
C VAL A 132 -8.39 -3.99 -13.54
N PHE A 133 -8.92 -5.19 -13.30
CA PHE A 133 -9.40 -6.05 -14.37
C PHE A 133 -10.56 -5.37 -15.10
N ILE A 134 -10.40 -5.09 -16.39
CA ILE A 134 -11.46 -4.57 -17.26
C ILE A 134 -11.96 -5.71 -18.14
N HIS A 135 -13.19 -6.15 -17.89
CA HIS A 135 -13.80 -7.22 -18.68
C HIS A 135 -14.04 -6.75 -20.13
N PRO A 136 -13.77 -7.56 -21.17
CA PRO A 136 -13.92 -7.17 -22.58
C PRO A 136 -15.29 -6.58 -22.95
N LYS A 137 -16.38 -7.12 -22.38
CA LYS A 137 -17.74 -6.58 -22.55
C LYS A 137 -17.91 -5.10 -22.13
N LEU A 138 -17.08 -4.60 -21.21
CA LEU A 138 -17.08 -3.19 -20.82
C LEU A 138 -16.42 -2.30 -21.89
N LEU A 139 -15.52 -2.86 -22.69
CA LEU A 139 -14.88 -2.18 -23.82
C LEU A 139 -15.81 -2.15 -25.05
N GLU A 140 -16.60 -3.21 -25.25
CA GLU A 140 -17.54 -3.32 -26.38
C GLU A 140 -18.78 -2.42 -26.26
N ASN A 141 -19.22 -2.11 -25.03
CA ASN A 141 -20.42 -1.30 -24.77
C ASN A 141 -20.20 0.22 -24.86
N GLY A 142 -19.10 0.68 -25.45
CA GLY A 142 -18.91 2.09 -25.80
C GLY A 142 -18.82 3.07 -24.62
N GLN A 143 -18.58 2.59 -23.39
CA GLN A 143 -18.18 3.48 -22.31
C GLN A 143 -16.76 3.97 -22.60
N PRO A 144 -16.52 5.30 -22.65
CA PRO A 144 -15.24 5.82 -23.08
C PRO A 144 -14.13 5.35 -22.15
N SER A 145 -13.24 4.55 -22.73
CA SER A 145 -11.90 4.27 -22.27
C SER A 145 -11.13 5.58 -22.12
N GLY A 146 -11.02 6.12 -20.90
CA GLY A 146 -10.24 7.34 -20.70
C GLY A 146 -10.35 8.06 -19.36
N ALA A 147 -11.25 7.66 -18.46
CA ALA A 147 -11.20 8.12 -17.08
C ALA A 147 -11.22 6.88 -16.19
N GLY A 148 -10.06 6.53 -15.62
CA GLY A 148 -10.06 5.61 -14.51
C GLY A 148 -11.09 6.08 -13.48
N VAL A 149 -11.82 5.16 -12.87
CA VAL A 149 -12.41 5.45 -11.56
C VAL A 149 -11.22 5.64 -10.63
N ALA A 150 -10.68 6.86 -10.63
CA ALA A 150 -9.72 7.31 -9.67
C ALA A 150 -10.49 7.34 -8.35
N CYS A 151 -10.28 6.32 -7.51
CA CYS A 151 -10.46 6.52 -6.07
C CYS A 151 -9.54 7.69 -5.71
N PRO A 152 -10.06 8.85 -5.30
CA PRO A 152 -9.22 10.03 -5.09
C PRO A 152 -8.30 9.73 -3.91
N VAL A 153 -7.03 9.46 -4.19
CA VAL A 153 -5.98 9.55 -3.18
C VAL A 153 -5.44 10.98 -3.30
N PRO A 154 -5.51 11.81 -2.25
CA PRO A 154 -4.96 13.16 -2.32
C PRO A 154 -3.44 13.09 -2.48
N SER A 155 -2.96 13.28 -3.69
CA SER A 155 -1.54 13.44 -4.00
C SER A 155 -1.16 14.91 -3.90
N GLN A 156 -0.60 15.33 -2.76
CA GLN A 156 0.16 16.57 -2.69
C GLN A 156 1.61 16.28 -3.08
N GLN A 157 2.04 16.71 -4.27
CA GLN A 157 3.46 16.92 -4.56
C GLN A 157 3.87 18.34 -4.16
N PRO A 158 5.06 18.54 -3.58
CA PRO A 158 5.51 19.86 -3.13
C PRO A 158 6.16 20.65 -4.28
N SER A 159 5.90 21.96 -4.34
CA SER A 159 6.69 22.93 -5.09
C SER A 159 7.35 23.91 -4.11
N PRO A 160 8.56 24.42 -4.41
CA PRO A 160 9.39 25.16 -3.46
C PRO A 160 9.10 26.67 -3.47
N ALA A 161 9.45 27.34 -2.36
CA ALA A 161 9.25 28.77 -2.06
C ALA A 161 7.75 29.08 -1.74
N ASP A 162 7.36 29.57 -0.57
CA ASP A 162 7.84 30.78 0.10
C ASP A 162 7.36 30.85 1.56
N THR A 163 8.03 31.73 2.28
CA THR A 163 7.96 31.91 3.72
C THR A 163 6.83 32.87 4.10
N ALA A 164 6.26 32.67 5.29
CA ALA A 164 5.64 33.67 6.17
C ALA A 164 4.11 33.93 6.10
N THR A 165 3.52 33.73 7.29
CA THR A 165 2.47 34.52 7.97
C THR A 165 0.96 34.30 7.69
N ALA A 166 0.30 34.01 8.82
CA ALA A 166 -1.04 34.43 9.25
C ALA A 166 -2.27 33.64 8.77
N ALA A 167 -3.18 33.49 9.73
CA ALA A 167 -4.36 32.65 9.73
C ALA A 167 -5.45 33.06 8.74
N SER A 168 -6.13 32.07 8.12
CA SER A 168 -7.45 32.25 7.52
C SER A 168 -8.16 30.90 7.27
N ALA A 169 -9.36 30.79 7.87
CA ALA A 169 -10.60 30.07 7.49
C ALA A 169 -10.57 28.64 6.88
N PRO A 170 -11.52 27.76 7.26
CA PRO A 170 -11.70 26.47 6.60
C PRO A 170 -12.18 26.65 5.15
N SER A 171 -11.47 25.98 4.23
CA SER A 171 -11.71 25.98 2.78
C SER A 171 -13.01 25.27 2.41
N SER A 172 -13.87 25.99 1.70
CA SER A 172 -15.07 25.48 1.02
C SER A 172 -14.67 24.67 -0.23
N ASN A 173 -14.90 23.35 -0.21
CA ASN A 173 -14.80 22.52 -1.41
C ASN A 173 -16.20 22.14 -1.92
N GLY A 174 -16.49 22.58 -3.15
CA GLY A 174 -17.28 21.83 -4.13
C GLY A 174 -18.80 22.03 -4.12
N HIS A 175 -19.27 23.04 -4.85
CA HIS A 175 -20.62 23.00 -5.43
C HIS A 175 -20.63 22.01 -6.60
N ALA A 176 -21.06 20.77 -6.34
CA ALA A 176 -21.60 19.89 -7.37
C ALA A 176 -23.12 20.13 -7.40
N HIS A 177 -23.63 20.60 -8.54
CA HIS A 177 -25.05 20.78 -8.78
C HIS A 177 -25.70 19.40 -8.97
N GLY A 178 -26.02 18.74 -7.85
CA GLY A 178 -26.84 17.53 -7.78
C GLY A 178 -28.31 17.92 -7.53
N PRO A 179 -29.28 17.07 -7.90
CA PRO A 179 -30.69 17.33 -7.63
C PRO A 179 -30.87 17.60 -6.13
N ASP A 180 -31.58 18.69 -5.86
CA ASP A 180 -31.85 19.28 -4.56
C ASP A 180 -32.21 18.20 -3.53
N ILE A 181 -31.25 17.88 -2.66
CA ILE A 181 -31.38 16.84 -1.62
C ILE A 181 -32.57 17.17 -0.72
N ASP A 182 -32.87 18.45 -0.52
CA ASP A 182 -34.01 18.89 0.27
C ASP A 182 -35.33 18.56 -0.44
N SER A 183 -35.40 18.68 -1.77
CA SER A 183 -36.55 18.23 -2.58
C SER A 183 -36.74 16.71 -2.49
N LEU A 184 -35.65 15.94 -2.47
CA LEU A 184 -35.71 14.48 -2.35
C LEU A 184 -36.19 14.06 -0.95
N VAL A 185 -35.67 14.70 0.11
CA VAL A 185 -36.07 14.48 1.50
C VAL A 185 -37.54 14.85 1.70
N GLN A 186 -37.99 15.95 1.10
CA GLN A 186 -39.39 16.38 1.15
C GLN A 186 -40.31 15.36 0.48
N THR A 187 -39.93 14.86 -0.70
CA THR A 187 -40.73 13.86 -1.44
C THR A 187 -40.85 12.54 -0.66
N ILE A 188 -39.76 12.09 -0.04
CA ILE A 188 -39.75 10.86 0.77
C ILE A 188 -40.62 11.05 2.02
N THR A 189 -40.54 12.22 2.66
CA THR A 189 -41.34 12.54 3.86
C THR A 189 -42.83 12.57 3.54
N ASP A 190 -43.23 13.19 2.43
CA ASP A 190 -44.62 13.26 2.01
C ASP A 190 -45.21 11.87 1.70
N GLN A 191 -44.43 10.99 1.06
CA GLN A 191 -44.85 9.61 0.78
C GLN A 191 -45.04 8.80 2.06
N VAL A 192 -44.13 8.93 3.03
CA VAL A 192 -44.24 8.24 4.33
C VAL A 192 -45.44 8.75 5.11
N MET A 193 -45.65 10.06 5.17
CA MET A 193 -46.79 10.65 5.89
C MET A 193 -48.14 10.32 5.23
N HIS A 194 -48.18 10.22 3.90
CA HIS A 194 -49.37 9.76 3.18
C HIS A 194 -49.68 8.27 3.46
N ALA A 195 -48.66 7.40 3.50
CA ALA A 195 -48.85 5.99 3.83
C ALA A 195 -49.33 5.78 5.28
N LEU A 196 -48.85 6.60 6.22
CA LEU A 196 -49.25 6.55 7.63
C LEU A 196 -50.67 7.09 7.85
N ASN A 197 -51.08 8.14 7.12
CA ASN A 197 -52.43 8.70 7.21
C ASN A 197 -53.48 7.91 6.40
N GLY A 198 -53.06 7.12 5.40
CA GLY A 198 -53.93 6.23 4.63
C GLY A 198 -54.25 4.89 5.31
N ALA A 199 -53.48 4.50 6.34
CA ALA A 199 -53.67 3.25 7.08
C ALA A 199 -54.66 3.38 8.28
N ALA A 200 -55.26 4.56 8.48
CA ALA A 200 -56.17 4.86 9.59
C ALA A 200 -57.66 4.95 9.19
N ARG A 201 -58.10 4.17 8.20
CA ARG A 201 -59.53 3.92 7.92
C ARG A 201 -59.81 2.45 7.70
#